data_AF-A0A8D8MYJ0-F1
#
_entry.id   AF-A0A8D8MYJ0-F1
#
_cell.length_a   1.000
_cell.length_b   1.000
_cell.length_c   1.000
_cell.angle_alpha   90.00
_cell.angle_beta   90.00
_cell.angle_gamma   90.00
#
_symmetry.space_group_name_H-M   'P 1'
#
loop_
_entity.id
_entity.type
_entity.pdbx_description
1 polymer ?
#
loop_
_entity_poly.entity_id
_entity_poly.type
_entity_poly.pdbx_seq_one_letter_code
_entity_poly.pdbx_strand_id
1 'polypeptide(L)'
;CSAKDVDSMDPNACRPTNTSSVCNERGLCKCGMCECYKRENPEEQVTGKYCECDNFSCERIDGVYCSGLKQGRCVCGQCECNPGWTGPSCDCSTSEDTCKPKGGDEVCSGHGTCECGACKCKKTQDGRFSGRYCEKCVTCPGLRCNEHE
;
A
#
# COMPACT_ATOMS: atom_id res chain seq x y z
N CYS A 1 -8.24 -32.87 20.51
CA CYS A 1 -9.48 -33.27 21.20
C CYS A 1 -9.86 -34.66 20.74
N SER A 2 -10.36 -35.48 21.64
CA SER A 2 -10.96 -36.75 21.26
C SER A 2 -12.40 -36.51 20.82
N ALA A 3 -12.98 -37.42 20.04
CA ALA A 3 -14.41 -37.40 19.69
C ALA A 3 -15.37 -37.38 20.90
N LYS A 4 -14.83 -37.56 22.11
CA LYS A 4 -15.55 -37.52 23.39
C LYS A 4 -15.60 -36.13 24.04
N ASP A 5 -14.83 -35.16 23.54
CA ASP A 5 -14.69 -33.82 24.13
C ASP A 5 -15.52 -32.74 23.40
N VAL A 6 -16.45 -33.15 22.52
CA VAL A 6 -17.27 -32.23 21.69
C VAL A 6 -18.31 -31.47 22.54
N ASP A 7 -18.72 -32.04 23.68
CA ASP A 7 -19.80 -31.51 24.52
C ASP A 7 -19.35 -30.43 25.53
N SER A 8 -18.03 -30.25 25.72
CA SER A 8 -17.46 -29.34 26.74
C SER A 8 -16.69 -28.15 26.15
N MET A 9 -17.02 -27.77 24.91
CA MET A 9 -16.36 -26.66 24.23
C MET A 9 -16.85 -25.32 24.77
N ASP A 10 -16.03 -24.65 25.57
CA ASP A 10 -16.25 -23.25 25.93
C ASP A 10 -16.14 -22.37 24.67
N PRO A 11 -17.24 -21.73 24.21
CA PRO A 11 -17.22 -20.92 23.00
C PRO A 11 -16.41 -19.64 23.15
N ASN A 12 -16.01 -19.26 24.37
CA ASN A 12 -15.17 -18.09 24.60
C ASN A 12 -13.72 -18.35 24.18
N ALA A 13 -13.26 -19.61 24.14
CA ALA A 13 -11.93 -19.97 23.63
C ALA A 13 -11.72 -19.58 22.15
N CYS A 14 -12.80 -19.43 21.38
CA CYS A 14 -12.80 -19.08 19.97
C CYS A 14 -13.29 -17.64 19.69
N ARG A 15 -13.37 -16.80 20.73
CA ARG A 15 -13.73 -15.39 20.62
C ARG A 15 -12.56 -14.51 21.06
N PRO A 16 -12.18 -13.47 20.31
CA PRO A 16 -11.19 -12.50 20.78
C PRO A 16 -11.68 -11.67 21.97
N THR A 17 -12.98 -11.33 22.02
CA THR A 17 -13.63 -10.61 23.12
C THR A 17 -15.02 -11.18 23.40
N ASN A 18 -15.59 -10.90 24.59
CA ASN A 18 -16.95 -11.35 24.95
C ASN A 18 -18.05 -10.80 24.02
N THR A 19 -17.78 -9.73 23.28
CA THR A 19 -18.72 -9.11 22.33
C THR A 19 -18.50 -9.58 20.89
N SER A 20 -17.32 -10.11 20.56
CA SER A 20 -17.00 -10.63 19.23
C SER A 20 -17.68 -11.96 18.96
N SER A 21 -18.11 -12.19 17.72
CA SER A 21 -18.63 -13.48 17.27
C SER A 21 -17.55 -14.57 17.28
N VAL A 22 -17.98 -15.84 17.45
CA VAL A 22 -17.09 -17.00 17.38
C VAL A 22 -16.40 -17.03 16.02
N CYS A 23 -15.06 -17.08 16.03
CA CYS A 23 -14.24 -17.11 14.80
C CYS A 23 -14.59 -16.01 13.79
N ASN A 24 -15.04 -14.83 14.27
CA ASN A 24 -15.50 -13.71 13.46
C ASN A 24 -16.52 -14.10 12.36
N GLU A 25 -17.30 -15.17 12.56
CA GLU A 25 -18.27 -15.71 11.58
C GLU A 25 -17.62 -16.21 10.28
N ARG A 26 -16.29 -16.34 10.26
CA ARG A 26 -15.49 -16.76 9.10
C ARG A 26 -14.82 -18.11 9.30
N GLY A 27 -15.28 -18.89 10.27
CA GLY A 27 -14.80 -20.24 10.54
C GLY A 27 -15.68 -20.99 11.52
N LEU A 28 -15.25 -22.21 11.84
CA LEU A 28 -15.89 -23.08 12.82
C LEU A 28 -14.97 -23.22 14.03
N CYS A 29 -15.52 -23.07 15.23
CA CYS A 29 -14.79 -23.37 16.45
C CYS A 29 -14.75 -24.87 16.66
N LYS A 30 -13.57 -25.46 16.55
CA LYS A 30 -13.35 -26.88 16.78
C LYS A 30 -12.20 -27.05 17.75
N CYS A 31 -12.50 -27.66 18.88
CA CYS A 31 -11.52 -27.98 19.90
C CYS A 31 -10.77 -26.76 20.46
N GLY A 32 -11.51 -25.63 20.61
CA GLY A 32 -11.00 -24.39 21.17
C GLY A 32 -10.14 -23.58 20.20
N MET A 33 -10.14 -23.97 18.93
CA MET A 33 -9.40 -23.34 17.85
C MET A 33 -10.35 -23.07 16.68
N CYS A 34 -10.13 -21.96 15.98
CA CYS A 34 -10.90 -21.64 14.78
C CYS A 34 -10.32 -22.35 13.55
N GLU A 35 -11.15 -23.16 12.88
CA GLU A 35 -10.91 -23.64 11.52
C GLU A 35 -11.57 -22.65 10.54
N CYS A 36 -10.78 -21.79 9.91
CA CYS A 36 -11.29 -20.75 9.00
C CYS A 36 -11.83 -21.34 7.69
N TYR A 37 -12.89 -20.73 7.16
CA TYR A 37 -13.50 -21.16 5.91
C TYR A 37 -12.56 -20.93 4.73
N LYS A 38 -12.44 -21.97 3.90
CA LYS A 38 -11.74 -21.89 2.62
C LYS A 38 -12.64 -21.21 1.59
N ARG A 39 -12.02 -20.43 0.71
CA ARG A 39 -12.68 -19.74 -0.39
C ARG A 39 -12.69 -20.61 -1.65
N GLU A 40 -13.49 -20.23 -2.65
CA GLU A 40 -13.47 -20.89 -3.96
C GLU A 40 -12.13 -20.68 -4.67
N ASN A 41 -11.58 -19.46 -4.58
CA ASN A 41 -10.23 -19.19 -5.04
C ASN A 41 -9.22 -19.62 -3.95
N PRO A 42 -8.33 -20.60 -4.21
CA PRO A 42 -7.33 -21.05 -3.23
C PRO A 42 -6.28 -19.99 -2.89
N GLU A 43 -6.12 -18.96 -3.73
CA GLU A 43 -5.25 -17.82 -3.43
C GLU A 43 -5.87 -16.88 -2.38
N GLU A 44 -7.19 -16.90 -2.20
CA GLU A 44 -7.90 -16.12 -1.19
C GLU A 44 -8.01 -16.91 0.11
N GLN A 45 -7.36 -16.40 1.15
CA GLN A 45 -7.25 -17.08 2.44
C GLN A 45 -7.75 -16.19 3.56
N VAL A 46 -8.54 -16.80 4.45
CA VAL A 46 -8.87 -16.24 5.75
C VAL A 46 -7.94 -16.89 6.77
N THR A 47 -7.25 -16.07 7.54
CA THR A 47 -6.20 -16.48 8.48
C THR A 47 -6.39 -15.78 9.82
N GLY A 48 -5.57 -16.14 10.80
CA GLY A 48 -5.61 -15.59 12.15
C GLY A 48 -6.18 -16.58 13.16
N LYS A 49 -5.97 -16.31 14.44
CA LYS A 49 -6.37 -17.23 15.52
C LYS A 49 -7.90 -17.36 15.60
N TYR A 50 -8.59 -16.29 15.25
CA TYR A 50 -10.03 -16.16 15.28
C TYR A 50 -10.60 -15.85 13.88
N CYS A 51 -9.86 -16.15 12.80
CA CYS A 51 -10.24 -15.85 11.41
C CYS A 51 -10.51 -14.36 11.14
N GLU A 52 -9.78 -13.50 11.85
CA GLU A 52 -9.90 -12.04 11.81
C GLU A 52 -9.22 -11.40 10.58
N CYS A 53 -8.30 -12.12 9.94
CA CYS A 53 -7.48 -11.59 8.85
C CYS A 53 -7.81 -12.26 7.52
N ASP A 54 -7.55 -11.55 6.43
CA ASP A 54 -7.49 -12.12 5.10
C ASP A 54 -6.51 -11.38 4.19
N ASN A 55 -6.22 -11.99 3.04
CA ASN A 55 -5.29 -11.47 2.04
C ASN A 55 -6.01 -10.90 0.79
N PHE A 56 -7.31 -10.59 0.88
CA PHE A 56 -8.12 -10.14 -0.26
C PHE A 56 -9.02 -8.94 0.03
N SER A 57 -8.90 -8.33 1.21
CA SER A 57 -9.61 -7.08 1.56
C SER A 57 -8.72 -5.82 1.42
N CYS A 58 -7.53 -5.93 0.83
CA CYS A 58 -6.67 -4.78 0.56
C CYS A 58 -7.16 -3.93 -0.61
N GLU A 59 -6.64 -2.71 -0.71
CA GLU A 59 -6.85 -1.84 -1.86
C GLU A 59 -6.34 -2.47 -3.17
N ARG A 60 -7.05 -2.16 -4.26
CA ARG A 60 -6.74 -2.64 -5.61
C ARG A 60 -6.36 -1.44 -6.48
N ILE A 61 -5.23 -1.56 -7.16
CA ILE A 61 -4.82 -0.66 -8.23
C ILE A 61 -4.88 -1.46 -9.53
N ASP A 62 -5.61 -0.94 -10.52
CA ASP A 62 -5.87 -1.62 -11.80
C ASP A 62 -6.36 -3.07 -11.64
N GLY A 63 -7.19 -3.31 -10.62
CA GLY A 63 -7.75 -4.62 -10.31
C GLY A 63 -6.83 -5.56 -9.54
N VAL A 64 -5.58 -5.15 -9.25
CA VAL A 64 -4.57 -5.97 -8.56
C VAL A 64 -4.35 -5.48 -7.13
N TYR A 65 -4.37 -6.40 -6.17
CA TYR A 65 -4.08 -6.10 -4.76
C TYR A 65 -2.65 -5.62 -4.56
N CYS A 66 -2.46 -4.53 -3.83
CA CYS A 66 -1.14 -3.99 -3.46
C CYS A 66 -0.20 -3.81 -4.66
N SER A 67 -0.79 -3.45 -5.81
CA SER A 67 -0.09 -3.27 -7.08
C SER A 67 0.71 -4.50 -7.55
N GLY A 68 0.30 -5.68 -7.06
CA GLY A 68 0.80 -7.01 -7.41
C GLY A 68 1.97 -7.48 -6.56
N LEU A 69 2.23 -8.79 -6.60
CA LEU A 69 3.25 -9.47 -5.77
C LEU A 69 4.69 -8.95 -5.94
N LYS A 70 4.96 -8.24 -7.04
CA LYS A 70 6.25 -7.58 -7.27
C LYS A 70 6.42 -6.32 -6.43
N GLN A 71 5.33 -5.64 -6.09
CA GLN A 71 5.34 -4.36 -5.39
C GLN A 71 4.87 -4.48 -3.95
N GLY A 72 3.98 -5.43 -3.64
CA GLY A 72 3.59 -5.73 -2.27
C GLY A 72 2.71 -6.96 -2.13
N ARG A 73 2.36 -7.28 -0.89
CA ARG A 73 1.46 -8.38 -0.54
C ARG A 73 0.37 -7.89 0.41
N CYS A 74 -0.84 -8.37 0.19
CA CYS A 74 -1.94 -8.12 1.12
C CYS A 74 -1.80 -9.00 2.37
N VAL A 75 -1.72 -8.37 3.54
CA VAL A 75 -1.62 -9.02 4.84
C VAL A 75 -2.66 -8.40 5.77
N CYS A 76 -3.66 -9.19 6.14
CA CYS A 76 -4.74 -8.76 7.05
C CYS A 76 -5.42 -7.45 6.63
N GLY A 77 -5.72 -7.30 5.33
CA GLY A 77 -6.35 -6.08 4.79
C GLY A 77 -5.42 -4.87 4.64
N GLN A 78 -4.11 -5.00 4.91
CA GLN A 78 -3.11 -3.96 4.68
C GLN A 78 -2.05 -4.42 3.68
N CYS A 79 -1.53 -3.49 2.87
CA CYS A 79 -0.46 -3.80 1.94
C CYS A 79 0.91 -3.70 2.61
N GLU A 80 1.62 -4.83 2.69
CA GLU A 80 3.04 -4.87 2.99
C GLU A 80 3.83 -4.65 1.70
N CYS A 81 4.44 -3.48 1.55
CA CYS A 81 5.20 -3.14 0.36
C CYS A 81 6.58 -3.79 0.35
N ASN A 82 6.98 -4.27 -0.83
CA ASN A 82 8.32 -4.77 -1.08
C ASN A 82 9.33 -3.61 -1.08
N PRO A 83 10.62 -3.90 -0.85
CA PRO A 83 11.68 -2.89 -0.93
C PRO A 83 11.62 -2.13 -2.26
N GLY A 84 11.67 -0.80 -2.20
CA GLY A 84 11.54 0.06 -3.39
C GLY A 84 10.13 0.59 -3.65
N TRP A 85 9.14 0.22 -2.83
CA TRP A 85 7.75 0.62 -2.95
C TRP A 85 7.19 1.13 -1.63
N THR A 86 6.25 2.06 -1.70
CA THR A 86 5.59 2.70 -0.55
C THR A 86 4.16 3.10 -0.90
N GLY A 87 3.44 3.64 0.09
CA GLY A 87 2.04 4.03 -0.03
C GLY A 87 1.07 2.93 0.43
N PRO A 88 -0.22 3.26 0.59
CA PRO A 88 -1.24 2.33 1.09
C PRO A 88 -1.51 1.16 0.14
N SER A 89 -1.20 1.35 -1.15
CA SER A 89 -1.40 0.37 -2.22
C SER A 89 -0.08 -0.11 -2.86
N CYS A 90 1.08 0.28 -2.31
CA CYS A 90 2.41 -0.02 -2.85
C CYS A 90 2.64 0.43 -4.30
N ASP A 91 1.90 1.42 -4.77
CA ASP A 91 1.94 1.99 -6.12
C ASP A 91 3.06 3.02 -6.30
N CYS A 92 3.62 3.52 -5.21
CA CYS A 92 4.62 4.57 -5.21
C CYS A 92 6.04 3.99 -5.16
N SER A 93 6.82 4.16 -6.22
CA SER A 93 8.24 3.76 -6.19
C SER A 93 9.07 4.74 -5.34
N THR A 94 10.01 4.20 -4.56
CA THR A 94 11.00 4.98 -3.81
C THR A 94 12.28 5.25 -4.62
N SER A 95 12.36 4.79 -5.87
CA SER A 95 13.50 5.12 -6.74
C SER A 95 13.39 6.56 -7.23
N GLU A 96 14.51 7.28 -7.15
CA GLU A 96 14.64 8.64 -7.68
C GLU A 96 15.14 8.66 -9.14
N ASP A 97 15.38 7.49 -9.74
CA ASP A 97 15.97 7.40 -11.07
C ASP A 97 15.07 8.02 -12.15
N THR A 98 13.76 7.90 -12.00
CA THR A 98 12.80 8.54 -12.92
C THR A 98 12.68 10.04 -12.74
N CYS A 99 13.26 10.59 -11.66
CA CYS A 99 13.29 12.00 -11.32
C CYS A 99 14.64 12.66 -11.67
N LYS A 100 15.59 11.93 -12.26
CA LYS A 100 16.84 12.45 -12.79
C LYS A 100 16.78 12.57 -14.32
N PRO A 101 17.16 13.72 -14.90
CA PRO A 101 17.26 13.85 -16.35
C PRO A 101 18.42 13.01 -16.92
N LYS A 102 18.34 12.61 -18.19
CA LYS A 102 19.44 11.87 -18.85
C LYS A 102 20.72 12.72 -18.88
N GLY A 103 21.77 12.24 -18.21
CA GLY A 103 23.05 12.93 -18.11
C GLY A 103 23.16 13.94 -16.97
N GLY A 104 22.15 14.01 -16.07
CA GLY A 104 22.22 14.79 -14.83
C GLY A 104 22.05 13.89 -13.61
N ASP A 105 22.80 14.17 -12.55
CA ASP A 105 22.74 13.42 -11.29
C ASP A 105 21.78 14.04 -10.26
N GLU A 106 21.34 15.28 -10.48
CA GLU A 106 20.46 16.00 -9.56
C GLU A 106 19.00 15.59 -9.72
N VAL A 107 18.42 15.10 -8.62
CA VAL A 107 16.99 14.80 -8.51
C VAL A 107 16.20 16.10 -8.67
N CYS A 108 15.29 16.11 -9.65
CA CYS A 108 14.44 17.26 -9.94
C CYS A 108 15.24 18.58 -10.12
N SER A 109 16.43 18.48 -10.74
CA SER A 109 17.36 19.61 -10.97
C SER A 109 17.66 20.43 -9.71
N GLY A 110 17.59 19.82 -8.52
CA GLY A 110 17.75 20.50 -7.22
C GLY A 110 16.58 21.41 -6.80
N HIS A 111 15.56 21.54 -7.64
CA HIS A 111 14.44 22.47 -7.48
C HIS A 111 13.12 21.80 -7.10
N GLY A 112 13.15 20.54 -6.63
CA GLY A 112 11.96 19.77 -6.29
C GLY A 112 12.23 18.63 -5.32
N THR A 113 11.19 17.88 -5.02
CA THR A 113 11.25 16.57 -4.35
C THR A 113 10.72 15.50 -5.30
N CYS A 114 11.33 14.31 -5.31
CA CYS A 114 10.81 13.18 -6.08
C CYS A 114 9.73 12.47 -5.25
N GLU A 115 8.51 12.39 -5.77
CA GLU A 115 7.40 11.69 -5.15
C GLU A 115 6.78 10.73 -6.16
N CYS A 116 6.82 9.43 -5.85
CA CYS A 116 6.29 8.36 -6.71
C CYS A 116 6.82 8.41 -8.15
N GLY A 117 8.11 8.71 -8.29
CA GLY A 117 8.78 8.82 -9.58
C GLY A 117 8.48 10.08 -10.40
N ALA A 118 7.79 11.07 -9.81
CA ALA A 118 7.53 12.36 -10.42
C ALA A 118 8.05 13.52 -9.56
N CYS A 119 8.60 14.55 -10.21
CA CYS A 119 9.12 15.72 -9.51
C CYS A 119 8.01 16.68 -9.07
N LYS A 120 7.96 16.97 -7.77
CA LYS A 120 7.19 18.07 -7.19
C LYS A 120 8.08 19.29 -7.07
N CYS A 121 7.93 20.21 -8.02
CA CYS A 121 8.74 21.42 -8.07
C CYS A 121 8.39 22.39 -6.93
N LYS A 122 9.43 22.92 -6.28
CA LYS A 122 9.30 23.92 -5.21
C LYS A 122 8.78 25.24 -5.80
N LYS A 123 7.97 25.93 -5.00
CA LYS A 123 7.56 27.32 -5.23
C LYS A 123 8.26 28.17 -4.17
N THR A 124 9.23 28.98 -4.57
CA THR A 124 9.88 29.93 -3.67
C THR A 124 9.32 31.33 -3.92
N GLN A 125 9.58 32.25 -2.99
CA GLN A 125 9.18 33.66 -3.16
C GLN A 125 9.89 34.31 -4.36
N ASP A 126 11.12 33.87 -4.65
CA ASP A 126 11.94 34.34 -5.78
C ASP A 126 11.63 33.61 -7.10
N GLY A 127 10.84 32.54 -7.07
CA GLY A 127 10.34 31.97 -8.30
C GLY A 127 9.67 30.62 -8.31
N ARG A 128 9.13 30.28 -9.49
CA ARG A 128 8.45 29.01 -9.75
C ARG A 128 9.22 28.18 -10.77
N PHE A 129 9.56 26.96 -10.37
CA PHE A 129 10.14 25.95 -11.25
C PHE A 129 9.05 25.06 -11.86
N SER A 130 9.28 24.62 -13.09
CA SER A 130 8.38 23.79 -13.89
C SER A 130 9.17 22.87 -14.81
N GLY A 131 8.48 21.94 -15.49
CA GLY A 131 9.12 20.90 -16.29
C GLY A 131 9.08 19.54 -15.59
N ARG A 132 9.48 18.48 -16.31
CA ARG A 132 9.43 17.10 -15.78
C ARG A 132 10.42 16.90 -14.63
N TYR A 133 11.52 17.64 -14.67
CA TYR A 133 12.60 17.59 -13.70
C TYR A 133 12.82 18.96 -13.04
N CYS A 134 11.81 19.83 -13.05
CA CYS A 134 11.89 21.19 -12.48
C CYS A 134 13.01 22.07 -13.07
N GLU A 135 13.39 21.81 -14.32
CA GLU A 135 14.49 22.44 -15.01
C GLU A 135 14.18 23.85 -15.54
N LYS A 136 12.89 24.23 -15.63
CA LYS A 136 12.45 25.50 -16.20
C LYS A 136 12.07 26.49 -15.11
N CYS A 137 12.84 27.56 -14.96
CA CYS A 137 12.49 28.66 -14.08
C CYS A 137 11.59 29.67 -14.79
N VAL A 138 10.32 29.75 -14.39
CA VAL A 138 9.30 30.58 -15.06
C VAL A 138 9.47 32.08 -14.75
N THR A 139 10.04 32.40 -13.59
CA THR A 139 10.13 33.77 -13.07
C THR A 139 11.56 34.26 -12.91
N CYS A 140 12.55 33.49 -13.37
CA CYS A 140 13.94 33.93 -13.34
C CYS A 140 14.12 35.15 -14.25
N PRO A 141 14.91 36.17 -13.85
CA PRO A 141 15.02 37.48 -14.51
C PRO A 141 15.65 37.49 -15.93
N GLY A 142 15.61 36.37 -16.67
CA GLY A 142 16.04 36.25 -18.07
C GLY A 142 14.98 35.68 -19.02
N LEU A 143 13.75 35.42 -18.56
CA LEU A 143 12.65 34.82 -19.33
C LEU A 143 11.39 35.70 -19.39
N ARG A 144 11.53 37.02 -19.17
CA ARG A 144 10.53 37.96 -19.67
C ARG A 144 10.70 37.99 -21.19
N CYS A 145 9.92 37.19 -21.90
CA CYS A 145 9.69 37.43 -23.32
C CYS A 145 9.19 38.88 -23.43
N ASN A 146 9.91 39.71 -24.19
CA ASN A 146 9.37 40.98 -24.65
C ASN A 146 8.19 40.65 -25.57
N GLU A 147 6.99 40.57 -25.00
CA GLU A 147 5.76 40.52 -25.75
C GLU A 147 5.48 41.91 -26.33
N HIS A 148 5.72 41.99 -27.64
CA HIS A 148 5.07 42.88 -28.61
C HIS A 148 5.49 44.37 -28.61
N GLU A 149 6.32 44.72 -29.62
CA GLU A 149 6.18 45.96 -30.39
C GLU A 149 4.99 45.86 -31.36
#